data_AF-A0A453FR26-F1
#
_entry.id   AF-A0A453FR26-F1
#
_cell.length_a   1.000
_cell.length_b   1.000
_cell.length_c   1.000
_cell.angle_alpha   90.00
_cell.angle_beta   90.00
_cell.angle_gamma   90.00
#
_symmetry.space_group_name_H-M   'P 1'
#
loop_
_entity.id
_entity.type
_entity.pdbx_description
1 polymer ?
#
loop_
_entity_poly.entity_id
_entity_poly.type
_entity_poly.pdbx_seq_one_letter_code
_entity_poly.pdbx_strand_id
1 'polypeptide(L)'
;MNGNDYASKSVHVFHIGKLRVKLRKGRSTKARESYSTTMKLCGSRGGGNAAACAVFWQTRKGLSYTLAFETDRDRNAAIMLARKFASSCNVVLAGPGDQVHGGG
;
A
#
# COMPACT_ATOMS: atom_id res chain seq x y z
N MET A 1 -4.07 8.78 7.70
CA MET A 1 -2.58 8.77 7.69
C MET A 1 -2.10 8.47 9.09
N ASN A 2 -1.24 7.46 9.28
CA ASN A 2 -0.79 6.97 10.60
C ASN A 2 -1.93 6.64 11.56
N GLY A 3 -3.03 6.05 11.05
CA GLY A 3 -4.22 5.74 11.85
C GLY A 3 -5.20 6.90 12.07
N ASN A 4 -4.80 8.14 11.79
CA ASN A 4 -5.69 9.30 11.91
C ASN A 4 -6.42 9.60 10.60
N ASP A 5 -7.63 10.14 10.70
CA ASP A 5 -8.39 10.57 9.53
C ASP A 5 -7.70 11.73 8.79
N TYR A 6 -7.82 11.73 7.48
CA TYR A 6 -7.29 12.79 6.63
C TYR A 6 -8.43 13.46 5.88
N ALA A 7 -8.82 14.65 6.34
CA ALA A 7 -10.02 15.35 5.86
C ALA A 7 -9.94 15.84 4.40
N SER A 8 -8.73 15.90 3.81
CA SER A 8 -8.58 16.39 2.44
C SER A 8 -8.97 15.33 1.41
N LYS A 9 -9.95 15.66 0.57
CA LYS A 9 -10.40 14.84 -0.57
C LYS A 9 -9.54 14.97 -1.83
N SER A 10 -8.31 15.48 -1.71
CA SER A 10 -7.45 15.68 -2.88
C SER A 10 -7.02 14.34 -3.49
N VAL A 11 -7.05 14.24 -4.82
CA VAL A 11 -6.55 13.07 -5.56
C VAL A 11 -5.04 12.96 -5.40
N HIS A 12 -4.58 11.73 -5.19
CA HIS A 12 -3.16 11.37 -5.10
C HIS A 12 -2.82 10.33 -6.16
N VAL A 13 -1.58 10.32 -6.60
CA VAL A 13 -1.05 9.26 -7.47
C VAL A 13 -0.28 8.26 -6.62
N PHE A 14 -0.76 7.01 -6.62
CA PHE A 14 -0.08 5.88 -5.99
C PHE A 14 0.65 5.06 -7.05
N HIS A 15 1.96 5.27 -7.15
CA HIS A 15 2.80 4.68 -8.17
C HIS A 15 3.48 3.40 -7.65
N ILE A 16 3.21 2.29 -8.33
CA ILE A 16 3.80 0.98 -8.07
C ILE A 16 4.91 0.73 -9.10
N GLY A 17 6.16 0.96 -8.71
CA GLY A 17 7.33 0.72 -9.55
C GLY A 17 7.99 -0.64 -9.25
N LYS A 18 8.85 -1.08 -10.17
CA LYS A 18 9.59 -2.36 -10.04
C LYS A 18 10.46 -2.46 -8.78
N LEU A 19 10.99 -1.33 -8.30
CA LEU A 19 11.91 -1.30 -7.15
C LEU A 19 11.34 -0.57 -5.93
N ARG A 20 10.28 0.22 -6.10
CA ARG A 20 9.78 1.13 -5.07
C ARG A 20 8.34 1.52 -5.27
N VAL A 21 7.69 1.91 -4.18
CA VAL A 21 6.34 2.48 -4.17
C VAL A 21 6.41 3.96 -3.80
N LYS A 22 5.58 4.79 -4.45
CA LYS A 22 5.55 6.24 -4.24
C LYS A 22 4.13 6.78 -4.18
N LEU A 23 3.87 7.65 -3.21
CA LEU A 23 2.63 8.43 -3.11
C LEU A 23 2.91 9.91 -3.39
N ARG A 24 2.13 10.52 -4.29
CA ARG A 24 2.27 11.93 -4.68
C ARG A 24 0.96 12.69 -4.59
N LYS A 25 1.03 13.97 -4.23
CA LYS A 25 -0.05 14.96 -4.36
C LYS A 25 0.42 16.06 -5.29
N GLY A 26 -0.05 16.05 -6.54
CA GLY A 26 0.51 16.91 -7.60
C GLY A 26 2.02 16.73 -7.73
N ARG A 27 2.78 17.83 -7.62
CA ARG A 27 4.25 17.79 -7.69
C ARG A 27 4.91 17.26 -6.41
N SER A 28 4.24 17.33 -5.27
CA SER A 28 4.77 16.94 -3.96
C SER A 28 4.80 15.42 -3.78
N THR A 29 5.92 14.90 -3.28
CA THR A 29 6.04 13.49 -2.89
C THR A 29 5.70 13.36 -1.41
N LYS A 30 4.70 12.54 -1.08
CA LYS A 30 4.28 12.29 0.31
C LYS A 30 5.04 11.14 0.94
N ALA A 31 5.30 10.09 0.16
CA ALA A 31 6.14 8.96 0.55
C ALA A 31 6.79 8.35 -0.69
N ARG A 32 7.99 7.80 -0.52
CA ARG A 32 8.73 7.07 -1.56
C ARG A 32 9.65 6.08 -0.86
N GLU A 33 9.35 4.79 -0.95
CA GLU A 33 10.12 3.75 -0.28
C GLU A 33 10.38 2.58 -1.21
N SER A 34 11.62 2.07 -1.18
CA SER A 34 11.97 0.80 -1.84
C SER A 34 11.27 -0.35 -1.12
N TYR A 35 11.02 -1.46 -1.81
CA TYR A 35 10.50 -2.66 -1.15
C TYR A 35 11.46 -3.12 -0.05
N SER A 36 10.92 -3.47 1.11
CA SER A 36 11.69 -3.94 2.26
C SER A 36 10.85 -4.93 3.08
N THR A 37 11.51 -5.73 3.90
CA THR A 37 10.85 -6.70 4.80
C THR A 37 9.95 -6.03 5.86
N THR A 38 10.19 -4.74 6.15
CA THR A 38 9.39 -3.95 7.09
C THR A 38 8.20 -3.27 6.42
N MET A 39 8.16 -3.18 5.09
CA MET A 39 7.02 -2.66 4.35
C MET A 39 5.84 -3.64 4.48
N LYS A 40 4.62 -3.10 4.67
CA LYS A 40 3.38 -3.87 4.66
C LYS A 40 2.41 -3.28 3.66
N LEU A 41 1.73 -4.15 2.90
CA LEU A 41 0.72 -3.73 1.94
C LEU A 41 -0.38 -4.79 1.81
N CYS A 42 -1.61 -4.40 2.09
CA CYS A 42 -2.79 -5.27 2.04
C CYS A 42 -4.08 -4.46 1.81
N GLY A 43 -5.21 -5.13 1.59
CA GLY A 43 -6.52 -4.48 1.67
C GLY A 43 -6.75 -3.91 3.07
N SER A 44 -7.52 -2.82 3.17
CA SER A 44 -7.93 -2.28 4.47
C SER A 44 -8.82 -3.28 5.20
N ARG A 45 -8.59 -3.47 6.50
CA ARG A 45 -9.37 -4.37 7.37
C ARG A 45 -10.44 -3.65 8.21
N GLY A 46 -10.50 -2.33 8.13
CA GLY A 46 -11.51 -1.49 8.77
C GLY A 46 -12.01 -0.40 7.82
N GLY A 47 -13.09 0.30 8.20
CA GLY A 47 -13.67 1.39 7.41
C GLY A 47 -14.97 1.06 6.66
N GLY A 48 -15.69 0.00 7.07
CA GLY A 48 -17.02 -0.33 6.54
C GLY A 48 -17.03 -0.54 5.01
N ASN A 49 -18.04 0.00 4.33
CA ASN A 49 -18.21 -0.16 2.88
C ASN A 49 -17.01 0.34 2.06
N ALA A 50 -16.25 1.32 2.56
CA ALA A 50 -15.10 1.86 1.84
C ALA A 50 -13.87 0.90 1.88
N ALA A 51 -13.87 -0.09 2.77
CA ALA A 51 -12.76 -1.04 2.90
C ALA A 51 -12.54 -1.88 1.63
N ALA A 52 -13.61 -2.14 0.86
CA ALA A 52 -13.54 -2.85 -0.41
C ALA A 52 -12.64 -2.14 -1.44
N CYS A 53 -12.62 -0.80 -1.44
CA CYS A 53 -11.81 0.00 -2.36
C CYS A 53 -10.53 0.55 -1.72
N ALA A 54 -10.19 0.17 -0.49
CA ALA A 54 -9.06 0.76 0.23
C ALA A 54 -7.86 -0.20 0.41
N VAL A 55 -6.66 0.35 0.30
CA VAL A 55 -5.38 -0.31 0.63
C VAL A 55 -4.82 0.28 1.92
N PHE A 56 -4.32 -0.58 2.79
CA PHE A 56 -3.40 -0.19 3.84
C PHE A 56 -1.96 -0.39 3.35
N TRP A 57 -1.18 0.69 3.37
CA TRP A 57 0.24 0.69 3.03
C TRP A 57 1.06 1.28 4.17
N GLN A 58 1.84 0.44 4.84
CA GLN A 58 2.87 0.87 5.78
C GLN A 58 4.20 0.89 5.06
N THR A 59 4.80 2.07 4.96
CA THR A 59 6.04 2.27 4.21
C THR A 59 7.24 1.86 5.05
N ARG A 60 7.19 2.19 6.35
CA ARG A 60 8.14 1.84 7.41
C ARG A 60 7.46 1.97 8.77
N LYS A 61 8.12 1.54 9.84
CA LYS A 61 7.59 1.67 11.21
C LYS A 61 7.21 3.14 11.50
N GLY A 62 5.99 3.36 11.96
CA GLY A 62 5.47 4.70 12.27
C GLY A 62 4.98 5.53 11.07
N LEU A 63 5.05 5.01 9.83
CA LEU A 63 4.53 5.70 8.64
C LEU A 63 3.62 4.78 7.81
N SER A 64 2.32 5.06 7.85
CA SER A 64 1.30 4.32 7.13
C SER A 64 0.21 5.20 6.51
N TYR A 65 -0.40 4.67 5.46
CA TYR A 65 -1.45 5.31 4.69
C TYR A 65 -2.59 4.32 4.45
N THR A 66 -3.81 4.80 4.60
CA THR A 66 -5.00 4.13 4.05
C THR A 66 -5.40 4.92 2.82
N LEU A 67 -5.36 4.26 1.67
CA LEU A 67 -5.60 4.88 0.36
C LEU A 67 -6.87 4.29 -0.23
N ALA A 68 -7.88 5.12 -0.46
CA ALA A 68 -9.07 4.75 -1.21
C ALA A 68 -8.80 4.86 -2.71
N PHE A 69 -9.20 3.85 -3.46
CA PHE A 69 -9.17 3.80 -4.92
C PHE A 69 -10.57 4.08 -5.46
N GLU A 70 -10.64 4.44 -6.74
CA GLU A 70 -11.91 4.66 -7.43
C GLU A 70 -12.70 3.36 -7.57
N THR A 71 -12.01 2.23 -7.78
CA THR A 71 -12.63 0.91 -7.87
C THR A 71 -11.89 -0.13 -7.01
N ASP A 72 -12.62 -1.18 -6.63
CA ASP A 72 -12.06 -2.39 -6.00
C ASP A 72 -11.07 -3.10 -6.93
N ARG A 73 -11.32 -3.07 -8.24
CA ARG A 73 -10.43 -3.60 -9.28
C ARG A 73 -9.08 -2.90 -9.28
N ASP A 74 -9.05 -1.57 -9.28
CA ASP A 74 -7.80 -0.80 -9.24
C ASP A 74 -7.03 -1.06 -7.95
N ARG A 75 -7.76 -1.13 -6.83
CA ARG A 75 -7.20 -1.51 -5.54
C ARG A 75 -6.55 -2.90 -5.59
N ASN A 76 -7.24 -3.90 -6.13
CA ASN A 76 -6.72 -5.26 -6.23
C ASN A 76 -5.52 -5.35 -7.19
N ALA A 77 -5.58 -4.66 -8.33
CA ALA A 77 -4.47 -4.57 -9.28
C ALA A 77 -3.22 -3.95 -8.63
N ALA A 78 -3.38 -2.87 -7.86
CA ALA A 78 -2.27 -2.23 -7.13
C ALA A 78 -1.62 -3.19 -6.12
N ILE A 79 -2.42 -3.94 -5.35
CA ILE A 79 -1.90 -4.93 -4.39
C ILE A 79 -1.13 -6.04 -5.12
N MET A 80 -1.72 -6.64 -6.16
CA MET A 80 -1.10 -7.74 -6.90
C MET A 80 0.20 -7.29 -7.56
N LEU A 81 0.22 -6.10 -8.18
CA LEU A 81 1.40 -5.58 -8.84
C LEU A 81 2.52 -5.26 -7.85
N ALA A 82 2.19 -4.66 -6.69
CA ALA A 82 3.17 -4.36 -5.66
C ALA A 82 3.79 -5.64 -5.10
N ARG A 83 2.98 -6.69 -4.86
CA ARG A 83 3.46 -8.00 -4.42
C ARG A 83 4.36 -8.66 -5.45
N LYS A 84 3.98 -8.62 -6.73
CA LYS A 84 4.78 -9.16 -7.83
C LYS A 84 6.17 -8.50 -7.89
N PHE A 85 6.22 -7.17 -7.85
CA PHE A 85 7.50 -6.45 -7.89
C PHE A 85 8.32 -6.61 -6.62
N ALA A 86 7.69 -6.63 -5.44
CA ALA A 86 8.39 -6.95 -4.19
C ALA A 86 9.02 -8.36 -4.26
N SER A 87 8.29 -9.35 -4.78
CA SER A 87 8.82 -10.70 -4.98
C SER A 87 10.01 -10.71 -5.94
N SER A 88 10.00 -9.90 -7.01
CA SER A 88 11.17 -9.74 -7.88
C SER A 88 12.37 -9.08 -7.19
N CYS A 89 12.17 -8.45 -6.03
CA CYS A 89 13.22 -7.92 -5.16
C CYS A 89 13.53 -8.84 -3.97
N ASN A 90 13.08 -10.10 -3.98
CA ASN A 90 13.20 -11.06 -2.88
C ASN A 90 12.56 -10.59 -1.57
N VAL A 91 11.52 -9.74 -1.66
CA VAL A 91 10.75 -9.24 -0.52
C VAL A 91 9.35 -9.82 -0.57
N VAL A 92 8.93 -10.47 0.52
CA VAL A 92 7.53 -10.88 0.67
C VAL A 92 6.71 -9.74 1.26
N LEU A 93 5.83 -9.17 0.44
CA LEU A 93 4.98 -8.05 0.82
C LEU A 93 3.58 -8.54 1.26
N ALA A 94 3.32 -8.49 2.56
CA ALA A 94 2.06 -8.95 3.15
C ALA A 94 1.46 -7.90 4.12
N GLY A 95 0.25 -8.15 4.60
CA GLY A 95 -0.39 -7.35 5.63
C GLY A 95 0.17 -7.63 7.03
N PRO A 96 -0.16 -6.80 8.03
CA PRO A 96 0.14 -7.11 9.43
C PRO A 96 -0.54 -8.41 9.86
N GLY A 97 0.21 -9.34 10.49
CA GLY A 97 -0.31 -10.61 10.98
C GLY A 97 -0.55 -11.70 9.93
N ASP A 98 -0.25 -11.44 8.65
CA ASP A 98 -0.36 -12.46 7.60
C ASP A 98 0.71 -13.54 7.81
N GLN A 99 0.28 -14.80 7.84
CA GLN A 99 1.19 -15.95 7.83
C GLN A 99 1.78 -16.08 6.43
N VAL A 100 3.05 -15.75 6.30
CA VAL A 100 3.80 -16.00 5.07
C VAL A 100 4.27 -17.45 5.14
N HIS A 101 3.56 -18.36 4.47
CA HIS A 101 4.10 -19.70 4.26
C HIS A 101 5.25 -19.58 3.27
N GLY A 102 6.49 -19.62 3.78
CA GLY A 102 7.66 -19.79 2.95
C GLY A 102 7.59 -21.18 2.33
N GLY A 103 7.42 -21.24 1.01
CA GLY A 103 7.65 -22.48 0.28
C GLY A 103 9.14 -22.81 0.38
N GLY A 104 9.46 -23.84 1.16
CA GLY A 104 10.73 -24.57 1.08
C GLY A 104 10.66 -25.63 0.00
#